data_AF-A0A965PI78-F1
#
_entry.id   AF-A0A965PI78-F1
#
_cell.length_a   1.000
_cell.length_b   1.000
_cell.length_c   1.000
_cell.angle_alpha   90.00
_cell.angle_beta   90.00
_cell.angle_gamma   90.00
#
_symmetry.space_group_name_H-M   'P 1'
#
loop_
_entity.id
_entity.type
_entity.pdbx_description
1 polymer ?
#
loop_
_entity_poly.entity_id
_entity_poly.type
_entity_poly.pdbx_seq_one_letter_code
_entity_poly.pdbx_strand_id
1 'polypeptide(L)'
;MATATATPDRAAILSGLRRFIAQRSGVELRNYISGPGDADGRRAFMAEYRRILRDGRDARRMLEWVDGRDRITAEDIASRARGGRLELSGDRREWHYTAGQYFAVEYRAAAARLLAGIIWDYLADGYPAGYPAGSADDIRRRARLIFGRGIAGRYFA
;
A
#
# COMPACT_ATOMS: atom_id res chain seq x y z
N MET A 1 30.00 16.85 -10.30
CA MET A 1 30.25 15.59 -9.57
C MET A 1 29.09 14.66 -9.84
N ALA A 2 29.32 13.56 -10.57
CA ALA A 2 28.29 12.56 -10.82
C ALA A 2 28.12 11.70 -9.56
N THR A 3 26.98 11.86 -8.87
CA THR A 3 26.58 11.00 -7.77
C THR A 3 26.35 9.60 -8.34
N ALA A 4 27.14 8.62 -7.89
CA ALA A 4 26.93 7.22 -8.24
C ALA A 4 25.53 6.81 -7.76
N THR A 5 24.61 6.60 -8.70
CA THR A 5 23.27 6.08 -8.43
C THR A 5 23.43 4.64 -7.96
N ALA A 6 23.54 4.43 -6.66
CA ALA A 6 23.57 3.10 -6.08
C ALA A 6 22.35 2.32 -6.60
N THR A 7 22.56 1.11 -7.13
CA THR A 7 21.47 0.22 -7.51
C THR A 7 20.53 0.11 -6.30
N PRO A 8 19.23 0.40 -6.46
CA PRO A 8 18.30 0.39 -5.35
C PRO A 8 18.27 -0.99 -4.70
N ASP A 9 18.59 -1.06 -3.41
CA ASP A 9 18.47 -2.28 -2.65
C ASP A 9 16.98 -2.59 -2.40
N ARG A 10 16.47 -3.60 -3.12
CA ARG A 10 15.09 -4.09 -3.00
C ARG A 10 14.74 -4.40 -1.54
N ALA A 11 15.66 -5.01 -0.80
CA ALA A 11 15.43 -5.37 0.59
C ALA A 11 15.29 -4.12 1.46
N ALA A 12 16.12 -3.10 1.24
CA ALA A 12 16.01 -1.81 1.93
C ALA A 12 14.67 -1.12 1.64
N ILE A 13 14.22 -1.12 0.38
CA ILE A 13 12.93 -0.52 -0.03
C ILE A 13 11.76 -1.21 0.68
N LEU A 14 11.70 -2.54 0.63
CA LEU A 14 10.63 -3.32 1.25
C LEU A 14 10.66 -3.21 2.78
N SER A 15 11.84 -3.19 3.38
CA SER A 15 12.04 -2.96 4.82
C SER A 15 11.55 -1.57 5.23
N GLY A 16 11.85 -0.54 4.43
CA GLY A 16 11.33 0.81 4.61
C GLY A 16 9.81 0.86 4.54
N LEU A 17 9.20 0.16 3.57
CA LEU A 17 7.74 0.11 3.41
C LEU A 17 7.09 -0.62 4.59
N ARG A 18 7.73 -1.69 5.08
CA ARG A 18 7.31 -2.41 6.29
C ARG A 18 7.30 -1.49 7.51
N ARG A 19 8.36 -0.70 7.71
CA ARG A 19 8.45 0.30 8.78
C ARG A 19 7.35 1.35 8.64
N PHE A 20 7.15 1.90 7.44
CA PHE A 20 6.11 2.88 7.16
C PHE A 20 4.72 2.38 7.54
N ILE A 21 4.34 1.16 7.12
CA ILE A 21 3.03 0.56 7.47
C ILE A 21 2.87 0.37 8.98
N ALA A 22 3.97 0.05 9.68
CA ALA A 22 3.99 -0.24 11.11
C ALA A 22 3.95 1.02 12.01
N GLN A 23 4.11 2.22 11.46
CA GLN A 23 4.04 3.48 12.24
C GLN A 23 2.70 3.61 12.98
N ARG A 24 2.66 4.38 14.08
CA ARG A 24 1.38 4.68 14.76
C ARG A 24 0.59 5.70 13.93
N SER A 25 -0.73 5.56 13.87
CA SER A 25 -1.59 6.51 13.14
C SER A 25 -1.66 7.89 13.80
N GLY A 26 -1.49 7.97 15.13
CA GLY A 26 -1.60 9.24 15.85
C GLY A 26 -3.04 9.77 16.00
N VAL A 27 -4.07 9.00 15.62
CA VAL A 27 -5.46 9.36 15.90
C VAL A 27 -5.74 9.27 17.39
N GLU A 28 -6.33 10.32 17.96
CA GLU A 28 -6.69 10.37 19.38
C GLU A 28 -8.18 10.53 19.54
N LEU A 29 -8.79 9.75 20.44
CA LEU A 29 -10.22 9.81 20.73
C LEU A 29 -10.68 11.23 21.13
N ARG A 30 -9.82 11.99 21.82
CA ARG A 30 -10.13 13.36 22.28
C ARG A 30 -10.44 14.32 21.13
N ASN A 31 -9.96 14.03 19.92
CA ASN A 31 -10.24 14.84 18.73
C ASN A 31 -11.64 14.56 18.15
N TYR A 32 -12.35 13.55 18.65
CA TYR A 32 -13.64 13.11 18.11
C TYR A 32 -14.80 13.30 19.10
N ILE A 33 -14.53 13.52 20.39
CA ILE A 33 -15.57 13.61 21.42
C ILE A 33 -15.64 15.01 22.02
N SER A 34 -16.86 15.52 22.20
CA SER A 34 -17.10 16.78 22.92
C SER A 34 -17.20 16.59 24.44
N GLY A 35 -17.28 15.34 24.92
CA GLY A 35 -17.33 15.02 26.34
C GLY A 35 -17.61 13.54 26.63
N PRO A 36 -17.66 13.14 27.93
CA PRO A 36 -17.85 11.74 28.32
C PRO A 36 -19.19 11.12 27.87
N GLY A 37 -20.20 11.91 27.52
CA GLY A 37 -21.49 11.40 27.01
C GLY A 37 -21.55 11.22 25.49
N ASP A 38 -20.54 11.65 24.75
CA ASP A 38 -20.58 11.70 23.28
C ASP A 38 -20.42 10.31 22.65
N ALA A 39 -21.55 9.62 22.47
CA ALA A 39 -21.59 8.30 21.87
C ALA A 39 -21.27 8.34 20.36
N ASP A 40 -21.60 9.44 19.69
CA ASP A 40 -21.51 9.58 18.24
C ASP A 40 -20.05 9.81 17.83
N GLY A 41 -19.35 10.69 18.54
CA GLY A 41 -17.92 10.88 18.41
C GLY A 41 -17.11 9.60 18.64
N ARG A 42 -17.49 8.79 19.64
CA ARG A 42 -16.88 7.48 19.86
C ARG A 42 -17.13 6.51 18.72
N ARG A 43 -18.34 6.49 18.15
CA ARG A 43 -18.65 5.64 17.00
C ARG A 43 -17.83 6.06 15.78
N ALA A 44 -17.69 7.36 15.53
CA ALA A 44 -16.86 7.89 14.44
C ALA A 44 -15.39 7.49 14.59
N PHE A 45 -14.81 7.71 15.77
CA PHE A 45 -13.43 7.28 16.08
C PHE A 45 -13.23 5.78 15.83
N MET A 46 -14.12 4.94 16.36
CA MET A 46 -13.99 3.48 16.21
C MET A 46 -14.14 3.01 14.76
N ALA A 47 -15.02 3.64 13.97
CA ALA A 47 -15.16 3.34 12.55
C ALA A 47 -13.86 3.62 11.79
N GLU A 48 -13.26 4.78 12.03
CA GLU A 48 -12.00 5.21 11.43
C GLU A 48 -10.83 4.34 11.88
N TYR A 49 -10.74 4.06 13.18
CA TYR A 49 -9.69 3.21 13.74
C TYR A 49 -9.74 1.79 13.18
N ARG A 50 -10.94 1.20 13.03
CA ARG A 50 -11.11 -0.11 12.38
C ARG A 50 -10.67 -0.09 10.92
N ARG A 51 -10.97 0.97 10.17
CA ARG A 51 -10.48 1.17 8.79
C ARG A 51 -8.95 1.18 8.77
N ILE A 52 -8.33 1.99 9.61
CA ILE A 52 -6.86 2.09 9.74
C ILE A 52 -6.22 0.72 10.00
N LEU A 53 -6.77 -0.05 10.94
CA LEU A 53 -6.26 -1.38 11.29
C LEU A 53 -6.42 -2.39 10.16
N ARG A 54 -7.56 -2.35 9.47
CA ARG A 54 -7.84 -3.22 8.32
C ARG A 54 -6.88 -2.91 7.18
N ASP A 55 -6.75 -1.65 6.80
CA ASP A 55 -5.90 -1.24 5.69
C ASP A 55 -4.42 -1.58 5.98
N GLY A 56 -3.98 -1.47 7.25
CA GLY A 56 -2.66 -1.96 7.68
C GLY A 56 -2.48 -3.47 7.66
N ARG A 57 -3.55 -4.25 7.87
CA ARG A 57 -3.51 -5.72 7.73
C ARG A 57 -3.41 -6.11 6.26
N ASP A 58 -4.22 -5.46 5.42
CA ASP A 58 -4.24 -5.71 3.98
C ASP A 58 -2.89 -5.34 3.34
N ALA A 59 -2.32 -4.17 3.69
CA ALA A 59 -1.00 -3.74 3.23
C ALA A 59 0.10 -4.73 3.61
N ARG A 60 0.13 -5.22 4.86
CA ARG A 60 1.13 -6.22 5.29
C ARG A 60 1.04 -7.53 4.52
N ARG A 61 -0.18 -8.03 4.30
CA ARG A 61 -0.39 -9.27 3.54
C ARG A 61 0.06 -9.13 2.08
N MET A 62 -0.23 -8.00 1.45
CA MET A 62 0.24 -7.73 0.09
C MET A 62 1.75 -7.52 0.04
N LEU A 63 2.35 -6.87 1.05
CA LEU A 63 3.79 -6.70 1.15
C LEU A 63 4.52 -8.04 1.25
N GLU A 64 4.05 -8.94 2.13
CA GLU A 64 4.60 -10.31 2.26
C GLU A 64 4.52 -11.08 0.94
N TRP A 65 3.42 -10.89 0.20
CA TRP A 65 3.29 -11.48 -1.11
C TRP A 65 4.33 -10.91 -2.08
N VAL A 66 4.48 -9.59 -2.18
CA VAL A 66 5.49 -8.95 -3.05
C VAL A 66 6.91 -9.38 -2.67
N ASP A 67 7.21 -9.42 -1.38
CA ASP A 67 8.52 -9.79 -0.83
C ASP A 67 8.98 -11.17 -1.32
N GLY A 68 8.07 -12.15 -1.35
CA GLY A 68 8.32 -13.50 -1.84
C GLY A 68 8.39 -13.68 -3.36
N ARG A 69 8.48 -12.60 -4.17
CA ARG A 69 8.65 -12.68 -5.64
C ARG A 69 9.91 -11.94 -6.08
N ASP A 70 10.95 -12.70 -6.41
CA ASP A 70 12.24 -12.15 -6.86
C ASP A 70 12.15 -11.41 -8.20
N ARG A 71 11.18 -11.79 -9.05
CA ARG A 71 10.93 -11.12 -10.33
C ARG A 71 10.37 -9.70 -10.17
N ILE A 72 9.83 -9.33 -9.00
CA ILE A 72 9.46 -7.93 -8.73
C ILE A 72 10.74 -7.21 -8.30
N THR A 73 11.29 -6.41 -9.21
CA THR A 73 12.56 -5.71 -9.00
C THR A 73 12.37 -4.43 -8.20
N ALA A 74 13.49 -3.88 -7.70
CA ALA A 74 13.48 -2.57 -7.07
C ALA A 74 13.07 -1.43 -8.03
N GLU A 75 13.34 -1.56 -9.34
CA GLU A 75 12.89 -0.57 -10.33
C GLU A 75 11.39 -0.63 -10.53
N ASP A 76 10.78 -1.82 -10.53
CA ASP A 76 9.31 -1.95 -10.65
C ASP A 76 8.61 -1.23 -9.50
N ILE A 77 9.11 -1.42 -8.28
CA ILE A 77 8.59 -0.76 -7.07
C ILE A 77 8.79 0.76 -7.18
N ALA A 78 9.98 1.21 -7.55
CA ALA A 78 10.30 2.64 -7.65
C ALA A 78 9.49 3.32 -8.76
N SER A 79 9.35 2.68 -9.91
CA SER A 79 8.55 3.17 -11.04
C SER A 79 7.09 3.33 -10.63
N ARG A 80 6.52 2.31 -9.97
CA ARG A 80 5.11 2.35 -9.55
C ARG A 80 4.81 3.37 -8.47
N ALA A 81 5.80 3.72 -7.66
CA ALA A 81 5.69 4.74 -6.61
C ALA A 81 5.67 6.18 -7.15
N ARG A 82 6.18 6.44 -8.36
CA ARG A 82 6.28 7.81 -8.90
C ARG A 82 4.90 8.43 -9.15
N GLY A 83 4.73 9.69 -8.74
CA GLY A 83 3.49 10.45 -8.93
C GLY A 83 2.37 10.01 -7.98
N GLY A 84 2.67 9.16 -7.01
CA GLY A 84 1.74 8.69 -6.00
C GLY A 84 1.70 9.58 -4.76
N ARG A 85 0.80 9.28 -3.83
CA ARG A 85 0.84 9.89 -2.49
C ARG A 85 1.95 9.32 -1.60
N LEU A 86 2.43 8.13 -1.93
CA LEU A 86 3.54 7.46 -1.26
C LEU A 86 4.64 7.27 -2.29
N GLU A 87 5.68 8.08 -2.18
CA GLU A 87 6.78 8.11 -3.13
C GLU A 87 8.06 7.63 -2.46
N LEU A 88 8.94 7.06 -3.27
CA LEU A 88 10.28 6.73 -2.83
C LEU A 88 11.17 7.96 -3.05
N SER A 89 12.02 8.29 -2.08
CA SER A 89 12.98 9.37 -2.16
C SER A 89 13.89 9.25 -3.40
N GLY A 90 14.46 10.37 -3.85
CA GLY A 90 15.35 10.39 -5.02
C GLY A 90 16.57 9.46 -4.88
N ASP A 91 17.04 9.24 -3.65
CA ASP A 91 18.11 8.30 -3.31
C ASP A 91 17.61 6.87 -3.01
N ARG A 92 16.30 6.64 -3.10
CA ARG A 92 15.60 5.36 -3.00
C ARG A 92 15.72 4.64 -1.65
N ARG A 93 15.97 5.39 -0.58
CA ARG A 93 16.17 4.87 0.77
C ARG A 93 15.01 5.11 1.72
N GLU A 94 14.21 6.12 1.43
CA GLU A 94 13.14 6.58 2.30
C GLU A 94 11.80 6.64 1.56
N TRP A 95 10.72 6.43 2.30
CA TRP A 95 9.37 6.59 1.81
C TRP A 95 8.83 7.93 2.30
N HIS A 96 8.49 8.79 1.35
CA HIS A 96 7.84 10.06 1.62
C HIS A 96 6.35 9.95 1.31
N TYR A 97 5.53 10.35 2.27
CA TYR A 97 4.10 10.44 2.07
C TYR A 97 3.66 11.90 2.02
N THR A 98 2.99 12.28 0.95
CA THR A 98 2.38 13.60 0.81
C THR A 98 1.12 13.64 1.68
N ALA A 99 1.25 14.19 2.89
CA ALA A 99 0.17 14.31 3.85
C ALA A 99 -0.96 15.21 3.33
N GLY A 100 -2.17 14.66 3.21
CA GLY A 100 -3.39 15.45 3.13
C GLY A 100 -3.97 15.75 4.51
N GLN A 101 -5.12 16.44 4.57
CA GLN A 101 -5.82 16.77 5.83
C GLN A 101 -6.13 15.55 6.72
N TYR A 102 -6.17 14.34 6.16
CA TYR A 102 -6.47 13.08 6.85
C TYR A 102 -5.27 12.12 6.95
N PHE A 103 -4.03 12.63 7.05
CA PHE A 103 -2.80 11.84 7.10
C PHE A 103 -2.88 10.57 7.96
N ALA A 104 -3.34 10.73 9.21
CA ALA A 104 -3.42 9.65 10.21
C ALA A 104 -4.22 8.43 9.75
N VAL A 105 -5.07 8.60 8.74
CA VAL A 105 -6.06 7.62 8.31
C VAL A 105 -5.68 6.96 6.98
N GLU A 106 -5.07 7.72 6.07
CA GLU A 106 -4.95 7.30 4.68
C GLU A 106 -3.61 6.65 4.33
N TYR A 107 -2.57 6.83 5.15
CA TYR A 107 -1.21 6.41 4.80
C TYR A 107 -1.08 4.88 4.58
N ARG A 108 -1.73 4.06 5.42
CA ARG A 108 -1.75 2.59 5.23
C ARG A 108 -2.54 2.17 4.00
N ALA A 109 -3.62 2.89 3.70
CA ALA A 109 -4.39 2.67 2.49
C ALA A 109 -3.59 3.04 1.24
N ALA A 110 -2.74 4.08 1.31
CA ALA A 110 -1.82 4.44 0.23
C ALA A 110 -0.78 3.35 -0.01
N ALA A 111 -0.16 2.81 1.05
CA ALA A 111 0.74 1.66 0.94
C ALA A 111 0.04 0.44 0.31
N ALA A 112 -1.19 0.14 0.75
CA ALA A 112 -1.98 -0.95 0.19
C ALA A 112 -2.27 -0.75 -1.31
N ARG A 113 -2.61 0.47 -1.75
CA ARG A 113 -2.85 0.80 -3.16
C ARG A 113 -1.58 0.68 -4.01
N LEU A 114 -0.44 1.17 -3.50
CA LEU A 114 0.85 1.01 -4.17
C LEU A 114 1.16 -0.47 -4.40
N LEU A 115 1.05 -1.28 -3.35
CA LEU A 115 1.28 -2.73 -3.41
C LEU A 115 0.31 -3.42 -4.38
N ALA A 116 -0.97 -3.05 -4.36
CA ALA A 116 -1.94 -3.59 -5.29
C ALA A 116 -1.60 -3.26 -6.75
N GLY A 117 -1.11 -2.05 -7.02
CA GLY A 117 -0.61 -1.66 -8.34
C GLY A 117 0.59 -2.50 -8.78
N ILE A 118 1.59 -2.69 -7.92
CA ILE A 118 2.75 -3.54 -8.20
C ILE A 118 2.32 -4.98 -8.50
N ILE A 119 1.39 -5.51 -7.71
CA ILE A 119 0.83 -6.86 -7.91
C ILE A 119 0.07 -6.94 -9.22
N TRP A 120 -0.71 -5.92 -9.57
CA TRP A 120 -1.44 -5.85 -10.82
C TRP A 120 -0.50 -5.97 -12.02
N ASP A 121 0.56 -5.14 -12.02
CA ASP A 121 1.55 -5.09 -13.10
C ASP A 121 2.24 -6.46 -13.23
N TYR A 122 2.67 -7.06 -12.11
CA TYR A 122 3.22 -8.42 -12.10
C TYR A 122 2.26 -9.48 -12.67
N LEU A 123 0.97 -9.41 -12.30
CA LEU A 123 -0.02 -10.38 -12.77
C LEU A 123 -0.32 -10.20 -14.26
N ALA A 124 -0.29 -8.96 -14.77
CA ALA A 124 -0.46 -8.64 -16.18
C ALA A 124 0.72 -9.14 -17.03
N ASP A 125 1.96 -8.96 -16.55
CA ASP A 125 3.17 -9.41 -17.27
C ASP A 125 3.36 -10.93 -17.28
N GLY A 126 2.60 -11.67 -16.49
CA GLY A 126 2.59 -13.13 -16.47
C GLY A 126 1.81 -13.76 -17.63
N TYR A 127 1.18 -12.96 -18.49
CA TYR A 127 0.45 -13.44 -19.66
C TYR A 127 1.36 -13.44 -20.90
N PRO A 128 1.30 -14.49 -21.76
CA PRO A 128 2.06 -14.52 -23.01
C PRO A 128 1.68 -13.37 -23.93
N ALA A 129 2.65 -12.85 -24.69
CA ALA A 129 2.40 -11.85 -25.73
C ALA A 129 1.35 -12.33 -26.73
N GLY A 130 0.32 -11.51 -26.99
CA GLY A 130 -0.78 -11.86 -27.91
C GLY A 130 -1.93 -12.66 -27.29
N TYR A 131 -1.79 -13.14 -26.05
CA TYR A 131 -2.97 -13.41 -25.23
C TYR A 131 -3.63 -12.05 -24.98
N PRO A 132 -4.97 -11.91 -25.07
CA PRO A 132 -5.60 -10.68 -24.59
C PRO A 132 -5.13 -10.52 -23.16
N ALA A 133 -4.23 -9.55 -22.91
CA ALA A 133 -3.53 -9.39 -21.64
C ALA A 133 -4.55 -9.63 -20.55
N GLY A 134 -4.30 -10.66 -19.71
CA GLY A 134 -5.33 -11.29 -18.90
C GLY A 134 -6.31 -10.24 -18.45
N SER A 135 -7.54 -10.31 -18.98
CA SER A 135 -8.47 -9.19 -18.94
C SER A 135 -8.51 -8.64 -17.52
N ALA A 136 -8.87 -7.37 -17.31
CA ALA A 136 -8.98 -6.83 -15.96
C ALA A 136 -9.77 -7.77 -15.01
N ASP A 137 -10.73 -8.52 -15.56
CA ASP A 137 -11.48 -9.59 -14.89
C ASP A 137 -10.67 -10.84 -14.52
N ASP A 138 -9.70 -11.27 -15.33
CA ASP A 138 -8.79 -12.35 -15.00
C ASP A 138 -7.79 -11.96 -13.91
N ILE A 139 -7.25 -10.73 -13.95
CA ILE A 139 -6.39 -10.21 -12.88
C ILE A 139 -7.19 -10.11 -11.58
N ARG A 140 -8.41 -9.57 -11.63
CA ARG A 140 -9.37 -9.57 -10.51
C ARG A 140 -9.63 -10.98 -9.98
N ARG A 141 -9.85 -11.95 -10.87
CA ARG A 141 -10.09 -13.36 -10.50
C ARG A 141 -8.88 -13.93 -9.77
N ARG A 142 -7.67 -13.71 -10.28
CA ARG A 142 -6.42 -14.13 -9.63
C ARG A 142 -6.22 -13.46 -8.27
N ALA A 143 -6.43 -12.15 -8.18
CA ALA A 143 -6.34 -11.42 -6.91
C ALA A 143 -7.33 -11.97 -5.86
N ARG A 144 -8.55 -12.33 -6.28
CA ARG A 144 -9.53 -12.99 -5.39
C ARG A 144 -9.06 -14.36 -4.90
N LEU A 145 -8.38 -15.14 -5.74
CA LEU A 145 -7.84 -16.45 -5.34
C LEU A 145 -6.67 -16.30 -4.35
N ILE A 146 -5.80 -15.32 -4.55
CA ILE A 146 -4.61 -15.11 -3.71
C ILE A 146 -4.97 -14.48 -2.36
N PHE A 147 -5.81 -13.44 -2.37
CA PHE A 147 -6.05 -12.59 -1.19
C PHE A 147 -7.47 -12.69 -0.63
N GLY A 148 -8.37 -13.41 -1.30
CA GLY A 148 -9.78 -13.48 -0.93
C GLY A 148 -10.60 -12.25 -1.37
N ARG A 149 -11.91 -12.33 -1.17
CA ARG A 149 -12.89 -11.30 -1.61
C ARG A 149 -12.63 -9.92 -1.01
N GLY A 150 -12.17 -9.87 0.24
CA GLY A 150 -12.00 -8.61 0.97
C GLY A 150 -10.96 -7.69 0.37
N ILE A 151 -9.71 -8.17 0.24
CA ILE A 151 -8.60 -7.38 -0.33
C ILE A 151 -8.86 -7.13 -1.82
N ALA A 152 -9.26 -8.17 -2.56
CA ALA A 152 -9.52 -8.04 -3.99
C ALA A 152 -10.58 -6.96 -4.29
N GLY A 153 -11.71 -6.98 -3.57
CA GLY A 153 -12.77 -5.99 -3.77
C GLY A 153 -12.40 -4.56 -3.36
N ARG A 154 -11.42 -4.38 -2.45
CA ARG A 154 -10.98 -3.04 -2.02
C ARG A 154 -9.91 -2.42 -2.91
N TYR A 155 -9.01 -3.24 -3.46
CA TYR A 155 -7.79 -2.73 -4.09
C TYR A 155 -7.61 -3.16 -5.55
N PHE A 156 -8.39 -4.12 -6.04
CA PHE A 156 -8.28 -4.65 -7.39
C PHE A 156 -9.61 -4.51 -8.16
N ALA A 157 -10.51 -3.63 -7.70
CA ALA A 157 -11.83 -3.42 -8.31
C ALA A 157 -11.73 -2.90 -9.75
#